data_AF-A0A512PCD4-F1
#
_entry.id   AF-A0A512PCD4-F1
#
_cell.length_a   1.000
_cell.length_b   1.000
_cell.length_c   1.000
_cell.angle_alpha   90.00
_cell.angle_beta   90.00
_cell.angle_gamma   90.00
#
_symmetry.space_group_name_H-M   'P 1'
#
loop_
_entity.id
_entity.type
_entity.pdbx_description
1 polymer ?
#
loop_
_entity_poly.entity_id
_entity_poly.type
_entity_poly.pdbx_seq_one_letter_code
_entity_poly.pdbx_strand_id
1 'polypeptide(L)'
;MPRRTTTSLCTAALVTVCLAGCGAGSAGAATPAALAPDPSATASAVARGVVLTAELDTDSGAVVLPFDRFASTWNEQAVIAAAANTLVAVCAADHGVDVTVQAPQVDAVYGSELYYGPWTVEQAEQFGFAPPSPAQEQTADDSPTTDVGGVDDQAVLARCGDLVEVNELTSALLDDGPWLEPLAVVTQGLVERPGARSALSDLADCLEEEGLQVDADSPWLPEGADPGTTSDEQVALALQLVGCKTTTGFTERMSSIEASEQAPIVVTYVDELEARRAAVDEALESARAILVEHPEVRSQP
;
A
#
# COMPACT_ATOMS: atom_id res chain seq x y z
N MET A 1 57.78 45.84 -4.93
CA MET A 1 58.93 45.42 -4.09
C MET A 1 58.61 44.06 -3.47
N PRO A 2 59.63 43.21 -3.30
CA PRO A 2 59.52 41.77 -3.53
C PRO A 2 59.66 40.95 -2.24
N ARG A 3 59.26 39.67 -2.29
CA ARG A 3 60.17 38.55 -1.93
C ARG A 3 59.59 37.21 -2.39
N ARG A 4 60.19 36.73 -3.49
CA ARG A 4 60.35 35.31 -3.84
C ARG A 4 61.33 34.66 -2.87
N THR A 5 61.15 33.36 -2.59
CA THR A 5 62.17 32.28 -2.42
C THR A 5 61.48 31.09 -1.73
N THR A 6 61.63 29.81 -2.05
CA THR A 6 62.40 29.04 -3.05
C THR A 6 61.92 27.58 -2.98
N THR A 7 61.84 26.95 -4.15
CA THR A 7 62.27 25.58 -4.51
C THR A 7 62.67 24.59 -3.41
N SER A 8 62.16 23.35 -3.45
CA SER A 8 63.03 22.16 -3.54
C SER A 8 62.27 20.90 -3.97
N LEU A 9 62.77 20.25 -5.03
CA LEU A 9 62.46 18.88 -5.44
C LEU A 9 62.95 17.88 -4.38
N CYS A 10 62.27 16.73 -4.25
CA CYS A 10 62.96 15.48 -3.95
C CYS A 10 62.26 14.30 -4.64
N THR A 11 63.10 13.46 -5.23
CA THR A 11 62.85 12.41 -6.20
C THR A 11 62.72 11.06 -5.51
N ALA A 12 61.82 10.22 -6.03
CA ALA A 12 61.79 8.75 -6.09
C ALA A 12 62.28 7.88 -4.91
N ALA A 13 61.41 6.95 -4.50
CA ALA A 13 61.81 5.58 -4.21
C ALA A 13 60.70 4.61 -4.65
N LEU A 14 61.02 3.79 -5.65
CA LEU A 14 60.27 2.60 -6.04
C LEU A 14 60.15 1.64 -4.84
N VAL A 15 58.94 1.17 -4.56
CA VAL A 15 58.72 -0.09 -3.84
C VAL A 15 57.97 -1.03 -4.75
N THR A 16 58.74 -1.94 -5.35
CA THR A 16 58.28 -3.12 -6.06
C THR A 16 57.61 -4.07 -5.05
N VAL A 17 56.29 -4.21 -5.11
CA VAL A 17 55.56 -5.25 -4.38
C VAL A 17 55.34 -6.43 -5.32
N CYS A 18 55.84 -7.59 -4.89
CA CYS A 18 55.84 -8.86 -5.58
C CYS A 18 54.43 -9.37 -5.90
N LEU A 19 54.25 -9.81 -7.14
CA LEU A 19 53.18 -10.71 -7.57
C LEU A 19 53.27 -12.04 -6.80
N ALA A 20 52.26 -12.32 -5.99
CA ALA A 20 51.91 -13.67 -5.57
C ALA A 20 50.49 -13.94 -6.08
N GLY A 21 50.39 -14.90 -7.00
CA GLY A 21 49.14 -15.31 -7.62
C GLY A 21 48.22 -15.99 -6.61
N CYS A 22 46.98 -15.50 -6.55
CA CYS A 22 45.82 -16.29 -6.16
C CYS A 22 44.94 -16.42 -7.40
N GLY A 23 44.68 -17.66 -7.81
CA GLY A 23 43.79 -17.95 -8.93
C GLY A 23 42.42 -17.34 -8.68
N ALA A 24 42.01 -16.44 -9.57
CA ALA A 24 40.63 -16.02 -9.67
C ALA A 24 39.84 -17.21 -10.23
N GLY A 25 39.36 -18.07 -9.32
CA GLY A 25 38.16 -18.83 -9.58
C GLY A 25 37.04 -17.82 -9.73
N SER A 26 36.60 -17.62 -10.98
CA SER A 26 35.37 -16.93 -11.30
C SER A 26 34.21 -17.75 -10.74
N ALA A 27 33.93 -17.57 -9.45
CA ALA A 27 32.62 -17.78 -8.90
C ALA A 27 31.72 -16.76 -9.60
N GLY A 28 31.07 -17.20 -10.67
CA GLY A 28 29.92 -16.49 -11.20
C GLY A 28 28.99 -16.27 -10.02
N ALA A 29 28.75 -15.00 -9.69
CA ALA A 29 27.59 -14.63 -8.92
C ALA A 29 26.40 -15.18 -9.71
N ALA A 30 25.87 -16.31 -9.27
CA ALA A 30 24.58 -16.77 -9.72
C ALA A 30 23.62 -15.66 -9.31
N THR A 31 23.21 -14.86 -10.28
CA THR A 31 21.94 -14.16 -10.21
C THR A 31 20.93 -15.17 -9.66
N PRO A 32 20.21 -14.90 -8.56
CA PRO A 32 19.13 -15.78 -8.17
C PRO A 32 18.25 -15.93 -9.40
N ALA A 33 18.19 -17.14 -9.94
CA ALA A 33 17.26 -17.43 -11.02
C ALA A 33 15.89 -17.03 -10.45
N ALA A 34 15.21 -16.11 -11.14
CA ALA A 34 13.80 -15.86 -10.88
C ALA A 34 13.14 -17.23 -10.75
N LEU A 35 12.62 -17.55 -9.57
CA LEU A 35 11.94 -18.80 -9.29
C LEU A 35 10.69 -18.78 -10.17
N ALA A 36 10.83 -19.26 -11.40
CA ALA A 36 9.69 -19.57 -12.23
C ALA A 36 8.92 -20.65 -11.45
N PRO A 37 7.65 -20.40 -11.11
CA PRO A 37 6.90 -21.32 -10.27
C PRO A 37 6.75 -22.65 -11.01
N ASP A 38 6.78 -23.75 -10.25
CA ASP A 38 6.56 -25.08 -10.81
C ASP A 38 5.21 -25.07 -11.56
N PRO A 39 5.16 -25.43 -12.86
CA PRO A 39 3.92 -25.43 -13.63
C PRO A 39 2.82 -26.29 -12.99
N SER A 40 3.18 -27.33 -12.24
CA SER A 40 2.23 -28.13 -11.46
C SER A 40 1.67 -27.36 -10.26
N ALA A 41 2.49 -26.55 -9.58
CA ALA A 41 2.04 -25.71 -8.46
C ALA A 41 1.11 -24.59 -8.96
N THR A 42 1.46 -23.95 -10.08
CA THR A 42 0.61 -22.95 -10.74
C THR A 42 -0.74 -23.55 -11.14
N ALA A 43 -0.75 -24.72 -11.78
CA ALA A 43 -1.99 -25.40 -12.17
C ALA A 43 -2.86 -25.76 -10.95
N SER A 44 -2.24 -26.16 -9.83
CA SER A 44 -2.94 -26.45 -8.58
C SER A 44 -3.58 -25.19 -7.97
N ALA A 45 -2.84 -24.08 -7.90
CA ALA A 45 -3.36 -22.80 -7.41
C ALA A 45 -4.55 -22.32 -8.24
N VAL A 46 -4.43 -22.34 -9.57
CA VAL A 46 -5.53 -21.97 -10.47
C VAL A 46 -6.74 -22.91 -10.31
N ALA A 47 -6.52 -24.22 -10.13
CA ALA A 47 -7.60 -25.17 -9.88
C ALA A 47 -8.33 -24.92 -8.55
N ARG A 48 -7.68 -24.27 -7.59
CA ARG A 48 -8.28 -23.79 -6.32
C ARG A 48 -8.99 -22.44 -6.46
N GLY A 49 -8.96 -21.82 -7.65
CA GLY A 49 -9.59 -20.52 -7.88
C GLY A 49 -8.68 -19.32 -7.59
N VAL A 50 -7.37 -19.54 -7.38
CA VAL A 50 -6.43 -18.44 -7.21
C VAL A 50 -6.30 -17.67 -8.52
N VAL A 51 -6.57 -16.37 -8.47
CA VAL A 51 -6.43 -15.42 -9.59
C VAL A 51 -5.01 -14.86 -9.57
N LEU A 52 -4.26 -15.07 -10.65
CA LEU A 52 -2.84 -14.69 -10.78
C LEU A 52 -2.63 -13.45 -11.67
N THR A 53 -3.70 -12.79 -12.06
CA THR A 53 -3.69 -11.57 -12.88
C THR A 53 -4.26 -10.41 -12.08
N ALA A 54 -3.91 -9.19 -12.49
CA ALA A 54 -4.59 -8.01 -11.99
C ALA A 54 -6.04 -7.96 -12.53
N GLU A 55 -6.95 -7.44 -11.73
CA GLU A 55 -8.29 -7.04 -12.15
C GLU A 55 -8.47 -5.55 -11.90
N LEU A 56 -9.00 -4.83 -12.88
CA LEU A 56 -9.23 -3.40 -12.81
C LEU A 56 -10.74 -3.15 -12.76
N ASP A 57 -11.17 -2.43 -11.74
CA ASP A 57 -12.55 -1.96 -11.57
C ASP A 57 -12.59 -0.46 -11.85
N THR A 58 -13.16 -0.09 -13.00
CA THR A 58 -13.25 1.32 -13.40
C THR A 58 -14.28 2.10 -12.61
N ASP A 59 -15.25 1.42 -12.00
CA ASP A 59 -16.35 2.07 -11.27
C ASP A 59 -15.86 2.47 -9.88
N SER A 60 -15.11 1.60 -9.20
CA SER A 60 -14.51 1.93 -7.90
C SER A 60 -13.10 2.50 -7.98
N GLY A 61 -12.47 2.49 -9.16
CA GLY A 61 -11.05 2.80 -9.34
C GLY A 61 -10.11 1.77 -8.70
N ALA A 62 -10.60 0.58 -8.36
CA ALA A 62 -9.77 -0.44 -7.72
C ALA A 62 -8.86 -1.15 -8.72
N VAL A 63 -7.66 -1.48 -8.28
CA VAL A 63 -6.75 -2.40 -8.96
C VAL A 63 -6.48 -3.54 -7.99
N VAL A 64 -7.00 -4.73 -8.28
CA VAL A 64 -6.89 -5.89 -7.38
C VAL A 64 -5.82 -6.84 -7.90
N LEU A 65 -4.65 -6.81 -7.27
CA LEU A 65 -3.50 -7.66 -7.55
C LEU A 65 -3.66 -9.07 -6.94
N PRO A 66 -2.89 -10.07 -7.39
CA PRO A 66 -3.00 -11.43 -6.89
C PRO A 66 -2.91 -11.56 -5.36
N PHE A 67 -2.03 -10.79 -4.71
CA PHE A 67 -1.89 -10.81 -3.26
C PHE A 67 -3.07 -10.14 -2.53
N ASP A 68 -3.67 -9.09 -3.09
CA ASP A 68 -4.73 -8.29 -2.45
C ASP A 68 -5.96 -9.13 -2.09
N ARG A 69 -6.15 -10.26 -2.77
CA ARG A 69 -7.23 -11.22 -2.50
C ARG A 69 -7.10 -11.95 -1.16
N PHE A 70 -5.91 -11.90 -0.56
CA PHE A 70 -5.60 -12.54 0.71
C PHE A 70 -5.37 -11.52 1.84
N ALA A 71 -5.03 -10.29 1.50
CA ALA A 71 -4.90 -9.18 2.44
C ALA A 71 -6.28 -8.68 2.91
N SER A 72 -6.32 -8.02 4.06
CA SER A 72 -7.52 -7.33 4.53
C SER A 72 -7.70 -6.00 3.79
N THR A 73 -8.89 -5.78 3.23
CA THR A 73 -9.22 -4.50 2.57
C THR A 73 -9.47 -3.40 3.60
N TRP A 74 -9.35 -2.14 3.19
CA TRP A 74 -9.62 -1.00 4.09
C TRP A 74 -11.03 -1.07 4.72
N ASN A 75 -12.03 -1.45 3.92
CA ASN A 75 -13.41 -1.64 4.40
C ASN A 75 -13.54 -2.75 5.46
N GLU A 76 -12.84 -3.87 5.27
CA GLU A 76 -12.80 -4.95 6.26
C GLU A 76 -12.11 -4.51 7.55
N GLN A 77 -10.97 -3.81 7.42
CA GLN A 77 -10.24 -3.25 8.55
C GLN A 77 -11.10 -2.26 9.33
N ALA A 78 -11.86 -1.39 8.65
CA ALA A 78 -12.78 -0.44 9.28
C ALA A 78 -13.86 -1.14 10.12
N VAL A 79 -14.48 -2.21 9.58
CA VAL A 79 -15.49 -3.00 10.30
C VAL A 79 -14.88 -3.70 11.52
N ILE A 80 -13.72 -4.34 11.35
CA ILE A 80 -13.02 -5.04 12.43
C ILE A 80 -12.59 -4.06 13.53
N ALA A 81 -12.01 -2.91 13.16
CA ALA A 81 -11.60 -1.88 14.11
C ALA A 81 -12.79 -1.27 14.86
N ALA A 82 -13.91 -1.03 14.18
CA ALA A 82 -15.13 -0.54 14.83
C ALA A 82 -15.68 -1.54 15.86
N ALA A 83 -15.65 -2.83 15.55
CA ALA A 83 -16.04 -3.87 16.49
C ALA A 83 -15.09 -3.99 17.69
N ALA A 84 -13.77 -3.89 17.47
CA ALA A 84 -12.80 -3.83 18.56
C ALA A 84 -13.06 -2.63 19.49
N ASN A 85 -13.28 -1.44 18.91
CA ASN A 85 -13.63 -0.23 19.67
C ASN A 85 -14.96 -0.37 20.42
N THR A 86 -15.92 -1.11 19.86
CA THR A 86 -17.21 -1.42 20.51
C THR A 86 -17.00 -2.25 21.76
N LEU A 87 -16.17 -3.29 21.71
CA LEU A 87 -15.82 -4.09 22.90
C LEU A 87 -15.11 -3.24 23.97
N VAL A 88 -14.19 -2.36 23.56
CA VAL A 88 -13.51 -1.43 24.47
C VAL A 88 -14.53 -0.49 25.13
N ALA A 89 -15.48 0.06 24.36
CA ALA A 89 -16.50 0.96 24.88
C ALA A 89 -17.46 0.28 25.86
N VAL A 90 -17.88 -0.97 25.57
CA VAL A 90 -18.71 -1.78 26.49
C VAL A 90 -17.97 -2.01 27.82
N CYS A 91 -16.70 -2.42 27.77
CA CYS A 91 -15.87 -2.58 28.96
C CYS A 91 -15.67 -1.27 29.73
N ALA A 92 -15.46 -0.16 29.01
CA ALA A 92 -15.28 1.15 29.62
C ALA A 92 -16.56 1.61 30.36
N ALA A 93 -17.74 1.34 29.80
CA ALA A 93 -19.02 1.66 30.41
C ALA A 93 -19.23 0.92 31.75
N ASP A 94 -18.77 -0.33 31.87
CA ASP A 94 -18.77 -1.07 33.16
C ASP A 94 -17.89 -0.40 34.24
N HIS A 95 -16.97 0.45 33.82
CA HIS A 95 -16.11 1.26 34.68
C HIS A 95 -16.55 2.73 34.79
N GLY A 96 -17.73 3.08 34.27
CA GLY A 96 -18.29 4.42 34.32
C GLY A 96 -17.65 5.40 33.33
N VAL A 97 -16.98 4.90 32.29
CA VAL A 97 -16.37 5.69 31.21
C VAL A 97 -17.21 5.51 29.95
N ASP A 98 -17.96 6.54 29.58
CA ASP A 98 -18.81 6.51 28.40
C ASP A 98 -18.00 6.83 27.14
N VAL A 99 -17.96 5.89 26.19
CA VAL A 99 -17.30 6.05 24.89
C VAL A 99 -18.33 5.85 23.79
N THR A 100 -18.42 6.82 22.87
CA THR A 100 -19.19 6.65 21.64
C THR A 100 -18.29 6.17 20.52
N VAL A 101 -18.66 5.04 19.91
CA VAL A 101 -17.93 4.43 18.80
C VAL A 101 -18.58 4.85 17.48
N GLN A 102 -17.76 5.35 16.56
CA GLN A 102 -18.25 5.69 15.22
C GLN A 102 -18.61 4.43 14.44
N ALA A 103 -19.73 4.48 13.71
CA ALA A 103 -20.05 3.43 12.76
C ALA A 103 -18.92 3.31 11.72
N PRO A 104 -18.54 2.08 11.31
CA PRO A 104 -17.53 1.90 10.29
C PRO A 104 -18.01 2.54 8.99
N GLN A 105 -17.18 3.41 8.42
CA GLN A 105 -17.42 3.96 7.09
C GLN A 105 -16.98 2.88 6.09
N VAL A 106 -17.88 2.51 5.18
CA VAL A 106 -17.63 1.47 4.18
C VAL A 106 -18.19 1.97 2.86
N ASP A 107 -17.30 2.14 1.88
CA ASP A 107 -17.64 2.56 0.54
C ASP A 107 -16.70 1.88 -0.46
N ALA A 108 -17.20 1.58 -1.66
CA ALA A 108 -16.41 0.98 -2.73
C ALA A 108 -15.22 1.88 -3.13
N VAL A 109 -15.37 3.20 -3.00
CA VAL A 109 -14.34 4.19 -3.34
C VAL A 109 -13.09 4.06 -2.47
N TYR A 110 -13.19 3.54 -1.25
CA TYR A 110 -12.02 3.28 -0.41
C TYR A 110 -11.22 2.05 -0.87
N GLY A 111 -11.71 1.31 -1.86
CA GLY A 111 -10.96 0.29 -2.60
C GLY A 111 -10.16 0.85 -3.77
N SER A 112 -10.23 2.16 -4.06
CA SER A 112 -9.45 2.76 -5.15
C SER A 112 -7.95 2.54 -4.96
N GLU A 113 -7.26 2.35 -6.07
CA GLU A 113 -5.80 2.23 -6.11
C GLU A 113 -5.12 3.53 -5.65
N LEU A 114 -4.04 3.40 -4.85
CA LEU A 114 -3.39 4.52 -4.15
C LEU A 114 -1.94 4.78 -4.57
N TYR A 115 -1.31 3.90 -5.35
CA TYR A 115 0.14 3.91 -5.57
C TYR A 115 0.53 4.77 -6.78
N TYR A 116 -0.19 4.64 -7.88
CA TYR A 116 0.09 5.34 -9.13
C TYR A 116 -0.74 6.61 -9.31
N GLY A 117 -1.60 6.96 -8.35
CA GLY A 117 -2.52 8.09 -8.41
C GLY A 117 -3.75 7.80 -9.28
N PRO A 118 -4.65 8.80 -9.45
CA PRO A 118 -5.96 8.56 -10.06
C PRO A 118 -5.83 8.01 -11.47
N TRP A 119 -6.69 7.05 -11.80
CA TRP A 119 -6.71 6.43 -13.15
C TRP A 119 -8.09 6.33 -13.77
N THR A 120 -9.14 6.70 -13.04
CA THR A 120 -10.50 6.84 -13.56
C THR A 120 -10.94 8.30 -13.53
N VAL A 121 -11.85 8.67 -14.43
CA VAL A 121 -12.39 10.04 -14.48
C VAL A 121 -13.12 10.38 -13.20
N GLU A 122 -13.95 9.46 -12.69
CA GLU A 122 -14.72 9.66 -11.46
C GLU A 122 -13.82 9.91 -10.24
N GLN A 123 -12.74 9.14 -10.09
CA GLN A 123 -11.76 9.35 -9.02
C GLN A 123 -11.08 10.72 -9.14
N ALA A 124 -10.66 11.12 -10.35
CA ALA A 124 -10.02 12.40 -10.58
C ALA A 124 -10.96 13.59 -10.33
N GLU A 125 -12.23 13.49 -10.74
CA GLU A 125 -13.25 14.52 -10.50
C GLU A 125 -13.56 14.69 -9.02
N GLN A 126 -13.65 13.58 -8.29
CA GLN A 126 -14.04 13.60 -6.88
C GLN A 126 -12.89 13.98 -5.95
N PHE A 127 -11.67 13.51 -6.20
CA PHE A 127 -10.56 13.64 -5.25
C PHE A 127 -9.33 14.36 -5.79
N GLY A 128 -9.23 14.57 -7.10
CA GLY A 128 -7.97 14.97 -7.73
C GLY A 128 -6.90 13.92 -7.46
N PHE A 129 -5.82 14.30 -6.77
CA PHE A 129 -4.75 13.39 -6.34
C PHE A 129 -4.89 12.91 -4.89
N ALA A 130 -5.84 13.44 -4.13
CA ALA A 130 -6.02 13.04 -2.75
C ALA A 130 -6.55 11.59 -2.70
N PRO A 131 -6.05 10.75 -1.77
CA PRO A 131 -6.58 9.41 -1.60
C PRO A 131 -8.02 9.50 -1.06
N PRO A 132 -8.98 8.70 -1.56
CA PRO A 132 -10.31 8.64 -0.96
C PRO A 132 -10.22 8.36 0.53
N SER A 133 -10.83 9.21 1.35
CA SER A 133 -10.82 9.03 2.80
C SER A 133 -12.14 9.47 3.44
N PRO A 134 -12.60 8.80 4.50
CA PRO A 134 -13.80 9.22 5.23
C PRO A 134 -13.64 10.59 5.89
N ALA A 135 -12.40 11.06 6.11
CA ALA A 135 -12.12 12.35 6.71
C ALA A 135 -12.41 13.52 5.75
N GLN A 136 -12.31 13.31 4.44
CA GLN A 136 -12.65 14.32 3.44
C GLN A 136 -14.15 14.47 3.21
N GLU A 137 -14.94 13.46 3.58
CA GLU A 137 -16.40 13.50 3.56
C GLU A 137 -16.99 14.16 4.82
N GLN A 138 -16.20 14.24 5.90
CA GLN A 138 -16.59 14.92 7.13
C GLN A 138 -16.54 16.44 6.94
N THR A 139 -17.69 17.10 7.09
CA THR A 139 -17.73 18.56 7.13
C THR A 139 -17.13 19.05 8.45
N ALA A 140 -16.66 20.30 8.51
CA ALA A 140 -16.08 20.86 9.73
C ALA A 140 -17.02 20.84 10.96
N ASP A 141 -18.32 20.57 10.78
CA ASP A 141 -19.31 20.38 11.84
C ASP A 141 -19.30 18.95 12.44
N ASP A 142 -18.68 17.97 11.78
CA ASP A 142 -18.67 16.56 12.17
C ASP A 142 -17.41 16.13 12.93
N SER A 143 -16.50 17.06 13.23
CA SER A 143 -15.32 16.75 14.06
C SER A 143 -15.78 16.23 15.42
N PRO A 144 -15.57 14.93 15.73
CA PRO A 144 -15.86 14.44 17.06
C PRO A 144 -14.88 15.16 17.97
N THR A 145 -15.37 16.07 18.81
CA THR A 145 -14.62 16.42 20.01
C THR A 145 -14.65 15.17 20.87
N THR A 146 -13.71 14.26 20.64
CA THR A 146 -13.43 13.18 21.57
C THR A 146 -12.90 13.87 22.80
N ASP A 147 -13.79 14.13 23.77
CA ASP A 147 -13.40 14.47 25.12
C ASP A 147 -12.73 13.22 25.69
N VAL A 148 -11.45 13.05 25.35
CA VAL A 148 -10.61 12.01 25.94
C VAL A 148 -10.51 12.42 27.38
N GLY A 149 -11.26 11.73 28.24
CA GLY A 149 -11.51 12.14 29.61
C GLY A 149 -10.24 12.21 30.49
N GLY A 150 -10.43 12.12 31.80
CA GLY A 150 -9.32 12.21 32.76
C GLY A 150 -8.25 11.14 32.54
N VAL A 151 -7.08 11.30 33.17
CA VAL A 151 -5.99 10.29 33.15
C VAL A 151 -6.48 8.90 33.59
N ASP A 152 -7.49 8.84 34.46
CA ASP A 152 -8.12 7.60 34.90
C ASP A 152 -8.92 6.92 33.78
N ASP A 153 -9.56 7.68 32.91
CA ASP A 153 -10.32 7.18 31.76
C ASP A 153 -9.37 6.56 30.73
N GLN A 154 -8.24 7.21 30.46
CA GLN A 154 -7.18 6.65 29.59
C GLN A 154 -6.66 5.29 30.12
N ALA A 155 -6.51 5.16 31.44
CA ALA A 155 -6.08 3.91 32.06
C ALA A 155 -7.15 2.80 31.99
N VAL A 156 -8.44 3.17 32.05
CA VAL A 156 -9.55 2.24 31.79
C VAL A 156 -9.53 1.77 30.34
N LEU A 157 -9.43 2.69 29.38
CA LEU A 157 -9.40 2.38 27.95
C LEU A 157 -8.22 1.47 27.59
N ALA A 158 -7.03 1.72 28.14
CA ALA A 158 -5.88 0.86 27.94
C ALA A 158 -6.13 -0.58 28.43
N ARG A 159 -6.70 -0.74 29.64
CA ARG A 159 -7.04 -2.07 30.16
C ARG A 159 -8.12 -2.78 29.34
N CYS A 160 -9.12 -2.04 28.88
CA CYS A 160 -10.17 -2.58 28.02
C CYS A 160 -9.64 -2.91 26.61
N GLY A 161 -8.63 -2.21 26.11
CA GLY A 161 -7.92 -2.54 24.88
C GLY A 161 -7.13 -3.84 24.96
N ASP A 162 -6.68 -4.23 26.16
CA ASP A 162 -5.94 -5.48 26.41
C ASP A 162 -6.84 -6.72 26.55
N LEU A 163 -8.16 -6.59 26.32
CA LEU A 163 -9.07 -7.73 26.35
C LEU A 163 -8.65 -8.81 25.32
N VAL A 164 -8.86 -10.08 25.67
CA VAL A 164 -8.50 -11.20 24.80
C VAL A 164 -9.32 -11.13 23.51
N GLU A 165 -10.60 -10.82 23.63
CA GLU A 165 -11.54 -10.68 22.51
C GLU A 165 -11.13 -9.56 21.55
N VAL A 166 -10.61 -8.44 22.08
CA VAL A 166 -10.08 -7.33 21.26
C VAL A 166 -8.81 -7.76 20.52
N ASN A 167 -7.90 -8.44 21.20
CA ASN A 167 -6.66 -8.93 20.61
C ASN A 167 -6.89 -10.02 19.56
N GLU A 168 -7.79 -10.98 19.82
CA GLU A 168 -8.17 -12.02 18.87
C GLU A 168 -8.71 -11.41 17.59
N LEU A 169 -9.62 -10.44 17.71
CA LEU A 169 -10.22 -9.76 16.58
C LEU A 169 -9.19 -8.95 15.76
N THR A 170 -8.32 -8.19 16.44
CA THR A 170 -7.35 -7.30 15.78
C THR A 170 -6.12 -8.02 15.25
N SER A 171 -5.83 -9.25 15.72
CA SER A 171 -4.72 -10.06 15.19
C SER A 171 -4.88 -10.36 13.69
N ALA A 172 -6.12 -10.48 13.22
CA ALA A 172 -6.42 -10.67 11.80
C ALA A 172 -6.08 -9.44 10.93
N LEU A 173 -5.84 -8.27 11.52
CA LEU A 173 -5.41 -7.06 10.78
C LEU A 173 -3.90 -7.01 10.55
N LEU A 174 -3.12 -7.79 11.31
CA LEU A 174 -1.67 -7.78 11.19
C LEU A 174 -1.23 -8.72 10.09
N ASP A 175 -0.75 -8.17 8.98
CA ASP A 175 -0.13 -9.02 7.95
C ASP A 175 1.20 -9.55 8.47
N ASP A 176 1.27 -10.87 8.64
CA ASP A 176 2.45 -11.58 9.07
C ASP A 176 2.68 -12.82 8.20
N GLY A 177 3.87 -12.95 7.63
CA GLY A 177 4.14 -14.13 6.82
C GLY A 177 5.42 -14.08 6.01
N PRO A 178 5.87 -15.25 5.52
CA PRO A 178 7.08 -15.36 4.71
C PRO A 178 6.95 -14.71 3.32
N TRP A 179 5.75 -14.36 2.88
CA TRP A 179 5.50 -13.68 1.60
C TRP A 179 5.84 -12.18 1.61
N LEU A 180 5.90 -11.54 2.79
CA LEU A 180 6.06 -10.09 2.91
C LEU A 180 7.36 -9.57 2.31
N GLU A 181 8.50 -10.21 2.63
CA GLU A 181 9.80 -9.79 2.12
C GLU A 181 9.88 -9.95 0.58
N PRO A 182 9.50 -11.10 -0.01
CA PRO A 182 9.38 -11.23 -1.47
C PRO A 182 8.48 -10.17 -2.13
N LEU A 183 7.31 -9.87 -1.55
CA LEU A 183 6.41 -8.85 -2.09
C LEU A 183 7.04 -7.46 -2.03
N ALA A 184 7.70 -7.11 -0.92
CA ALA A 184 8.40 -5.84 -0.78
C ALA A 184 9.49 -5.67 -1.85
N VAL A 185 10.21 -6.74 -2.17
CA VAL A 185 11.21 -6.74 -3.27
C VAL A 185 10.54 -6.50 -4.63
N VAL A 186 9.35 -7.06 -4.88
CA VAL A 186 8.58 -6.79 -6.10
C VAL A 186 8.23 -5.31 -6.19
N THR A 187 7.61 -4.75 -5.16
CA THR A 187 7.18 -3.33 -5.13
C THR A 187 8.37 -2.38 -5.32
N GLN A 188 9.47 -2.59 -4.60
CA GLN A 188 10.66 -1.73 -4.69
C GLN A 188 11.35 -1.78 -6.05
N GLY A 189 11.31 -2.94 -6.72
CA GLY A 189 11.99 -3.17 -8.00
C GLY A 189 11.11 -3.02 -9.23
N LEU A 190 9.81 -2.71 -9.07
CA LEU A 190 8.85 -2.79 -10.16
C LEU A 190 9.12 -1.80 -11.29
N VAL A 191 9.46 -0.55 -10.95
CA VAL A 191 9.77 0.49 -11.94
C VAL A 191 11.03 0.17 -12.76
N GLU A 192 11.89 -0.71 -12.24
CA GLU A 192 13.10 -1.17 -12.91
C GLU A 192 12.83 -2.35 -13.88
N ARG A 193 11.57 -2.77 -14.04
CA ARG A 193 11.21 -3.78 -15.05
C ARG A 193 11.17 -3.15 -16.43
N PRO A 194 11.68 -3.81 -17.49
CA PRO A 194 11.68 -3.24 -18.84
C PRO A 194 10.29 -2.81 -19.31
N GLY A 195 9.24 -3.58 -18.98
CA GLY A 195 7.86 -3.23 -19.29
C GLY A 195 7.39 -1.98 -18.54
N ALA A 196 7.78 -1.83 -17.27
CA ALA A 196 7.40 -0.69 -16.44
C ALA A 196 8.10 0.59 -16.92
N ARG A 197 9.41 0.52 -17.21
CA ARG A 197 10.14 1.64 -17.82
C ARG A 197 9.53 2.09 -19.15
N SER A 198 9.06 1.15 -19.97
CA SER A 198 8.35 1.49 -21.20
C SER A 198 7.00 2.15 -20.92
N ALA A 199 6.22 1.65 -19.97
CA ALA A 199 4.94 2.26 -19.60
C ALA A 199 5.12 3.70 -19.06
N LEU A 200 6.13 3.91 -18.20
CA LEU A 200 6.52 5.22 -17.69
C LEU A 200 6.98 6.16 -18.81
N SER A 201 7.78 5.68 -19.76
CA SER A 201 8.21 6.47 -20.91
C SER A 201 7.02 6.91 -21.76
N ASP A 202 6.10 6.00 -22.08
CA ASP A 202 4.93 6.33 -22.91
C ASP A 202 3.99 7.31 -22.18
N LEU A 203 3.85 7.17 -20.85
CA LEU A 203 3.11 8.13 -20.02
C LEU A 203 3.77 9.50 -20.02
N ALA A 204 5.10 9.56 -19.84
CA ALA A 204 5.86 10.81 -19.87
C ALA A 204 5.73 11.52 -21.22
N ASP A 205 5.85 10.80 -22.33
CA ASP A 205 5.68 11.35 -23.68
C ASP A 205 4.27 11.96 -23.85
N CYS A 206 3.23 11.30 -23.37
CA CYS A 206 1.86 11.84 -23.40
C CYS A 206 1.71 13.11 -22.55
N LEU A 207 2.25 13.11 -21.33
CA LEU A 207 2.18 14.27 -20.44
C LEU A 207 2.93 15.47 -21.06
N GLU A 208 4.09 15.25 -21.68
CA GLU A 208 4.83 16.30 -22.40
C GLU A 208 4.05 16.85 -23.60
N GLU A 209 3.31 16.01 -24.34
CA GLU A 209 2.44 16.45 -25.44
C GLU A 209 1.28 17.33 -24.96
N GLU A 210 0.75 17.08 -23.76
CA GLU A 210 -0.23 17.92 -23.07
C GLU A 210 0.40 19.17 -22.41
N GLY A 211 1.72 19.34 -22.53
CA GLY A 211 2.45 20.48 -21.97
C GLY A 211 2.72 20.38 -20.47
N LEU A 212 2.62 19.18 -19.90
CA LEU A 212 2.92 18.86 -18.51
C LEU A 212 4.36 18.31 -18.39
N GLN A 213 4.92 18.43 -17.19
CA GLN A 213 6.19 17.80 -16.84
C GLN A 213 5.93 16.64 -15.88
N VAL A 214 6.72 15.57 -15.95
CA VAL A 214 6.66 14.48 -14.96
C VAL A 214 7.35 14.89 -13.67
N ASP A 215 6.81 14.42 -12.54
CA ASP A 215 7.47 14.56 -11.25
C ASP A 215 8.74 13.70 -11.20
N ALA A 216 9.81 14.26 -10.62
CA ALA A 216 11.12 13.61 -10.60
C ALA A 216 11.20 12.42 -9.64
N ASP A 217 10.47 12.48 -8.53
CA ASP A 217 10.45 11.45 -7.49
C ASP A 217 9.34 10.42 -7.75
N SER A 218 8.28 10.84 -8.46
CA SER A 218 7.11 10.03 -8.81
C SER A 218 6.83 10.09 -10.33
N PRO A 219 7.57 9.35 -11.18
CA PRO A 219 7.47 9.46 -12.64
C PRO A 219 6.13 8.99 -13.24
N TRP A 220 5.19 8.55 -12.40
CA TRP A 220 3.81 8.23 -12.76
C TRP A 220 2.82 9.38 -12.47
N LEU A 221 3.30 10.51 -11.97
CA LEU A 221 2.55 11.73 -11.68
C LEU A 221 3.12 12.93 -12.45
N PRO A 222 2.30 13.93 -12.79
CA PRO A 222 2.79 15.21 -13.27
C PRO A 222 3.35 16.07 -12.11
N GLU A 223 4.29 16.95 -12.41
CA GLU A 223 4.79 17.96 -11.46
C GLU A 223 3.63 18.83 -10.96
N GLY A 224 3.59 19.07 -9.65
CA GLY A 224 2.54 19.85 -8.99
C GLY A 224 1.29 19.04 -8.60
N ALA A 225 1.27 17.72 -8.84
CA ALA A 225 0.32 16.82 -8.20
C ALA A 225 0.50 16.85 -6.67
N ASP A 226 -0.58 17.14 -5.94
CA ASP A 226 -0.56 17.25 -4.48
C ASP A 226 -1.64 16.35 -3.84
N PRO A 227 -1.26 15.24 -3.19
CA PRO A 227 -2.21 14.34 -2.53
C PRO A 227 -2.83 14.94 -1.25
N GLY A 228 -2.35 16.10 -0.79
CA GLY A 228 -2.86 16.78 0.40
C GLY A 228 -4.01 17.74 0.14
N THR A 229 -4.42 17.96 -1.12
CA THR A 229 -5.43 18.97 -1.47
C THR A 229 -6.31 18.55 -2.65
N THR A 230 -7.57 18.97 -2.60
CA THR A 230 -8.56 18.76 -3.67
C THR A 230 -9.10 20.13 -4.09
N SER A 231 -8.47 20.73 -5.10
CA SER A 231 -8.88 21.99 -5.72
C SER A 231 -9.27 21.79 -7.18
N ASP A 232 -10.00 22.74 -7.77
CA ASP A 232 -10.33 22.70 -9.21
C ASP A 232 -9.09 22.56 -10.10
N GLU A 233 -7.96 23.15 -9.70
CA GLU A 233 -6.67 23.02 -10.39
C GLU A 233 -6.11 21.60 -10.28
N GLN A 234 -6.15 20.98 -9.10
CA GLN A 234 -5.72 19.58 -8.90
C GLN A 234 -6.63 18.59 -9.64
N VAL A 235 -7.94 18.83 -9.64
CA VAL A 235 -8.90 18.02 -10.40
C VAL A 235 -8.63 18.12 -11.90
N ALA A 236 -8.41 19.31 -12.43
CA ALA A 236 -8.09 19.50 -13.84
C ALA A 236 -6.77 18.81 -14.24
N LEU A 237 -5.74 18.88 -13.39
CA LEU A 237 -4.48 18.19 -13.60
C LEU A 237 -4.63 16.66 -13.53
N ALA A 238 -5.38 16.15 -12.55
CA ALA A 238 -5.69 14.73 -12.42
C ALA A 238 -6.44 14.18 -13.65
N LEU A 239 -7.40 14.95 -14.19
CA LEU A 239 -8.13 14.58 -15.41
C LEU A 239 -7.20 14.47 -16.65
N GLN A 240 -6.21 15.36 -16.77
CA GLN A 240 -5.20 15.26 -17.84
C GLN A 240 -4.34 13.99 -17.67
N LEU A 241 -3.88 13.71 -16.44
CA LEU A 241 -3.17 12.47 -16.14
C LEU A 241 -4.00 11.23 -16.49
N VAL A 242 -5.27 11.18 -16.08
CA VAL A 242 -6.19 10.07 -16.39
C VAL A 242 -6.35 9.90 -17.90
N GLY A 243 -6.46 10.99 -18.65
CA GLY A 243 -6.49 10.98 -20.12
C GLY A 243 -5.24 10.32 -20.71
N CYS A 244 -4.06 10.68 -20.20
CA CYS A 244 -2.80 10.06 -20.62
C CYS A 244 -2.67 8.59 -20.21
N LYS A 245 -3.03 8.24 -18.98
CA LYS A 245 -3.04 6.84 -18.52
C LYS A 245 -3.98 5.97 -19.34
N THR A 246 -5.15 6.49 -19.71
CA THR A 246 -6.11 5.81 -20.57
C THR A 246 -5.53 5.60 -21.97
N THR A 247 -4.95 6.64 -22.56
CA THR A 247 -4.38 6.60 -23.92
C THR A 247 -3.21 5.62 -24.03
N THR A 248 -2.36 5.57 -23.01
CA THR A 248 -1.15 4.74 -22.98
C THR A 248 -1.36 3.34 -22.41
N GLY A 249 -2.55 3.07 -21.86
CA GLY A 249 -2.87 1.85 -21.12
C GLY A 249 -1.99 1.69 -19.87
N PHE A 250 -1.57 2.80 -19.25
CA PHE A 250 -0.55 2.81 -18.20
C PHE A 250 -0.93 1.90 -17.02
N THR A 251 -2.11 2.09 -16.43
CA THR A 251 -2.55 1.35 -15.24
C THR A 251 -2.67 -0.15 -15.53
N GLU A 252 -3.25 -0.54 -16.68
CA GLU A 252 -3.35 -1.95 -17.09
C GLU A 252 -1.96 -2.58 -17.26
N ARG A 253 -1.02 -1.87 -17.89
CA ARG A 253 0.34 -2.37 -18.09
C ARG A 253 1.09 -2.52 -16.78
N MET A 254 1.07 -1.51 -15.92
CA MET A 254 1.76 -1.54 -14.62
C MET A 254 1.21 -2.64 -13.73
N SER A 255 -0.12 -2.70 -13.57
CA SER A 255 -0.78 -3.72 -12.76
C SER A 255 -0.58 -5.14 -13.32
N SER A 256 -0.58 -5.33 -14.64
CA SER A 256 -0.27 -6.63 -15.24
C SER A 256 1.18 -7.06 -14.98
N ILE A 257 2.14 -6.13 -15.01
CA ILE A 257 3.53 -6.44 -14.71
C ILE A 257 3.65 -6.81 -13.23
N GLU A 258 3.07 -6.03 -12.33
CA GLU A 258 3.10 -6.30 -10.90
C GLU A 258 2.44 -7.63 -10.55
N ALA A 259 1.26 -7.91 -11.10
CA ALA A 259 0.59 -9.20 -10.93
C ALA A 259 1.47 -10.37 -11.41
N SER A 260 2.18 -10.21 -12.54
CA SER A 260 3.09 -11.24 -13.03
C SER A 260 4.29 -11.50 -12.11
N GLU A 261 4.77 -10.47 -11.41
CA GLU A 261 5.86 -10.58 -10.44
C GLU A 261 5.36 -11.12 -9.08
N GLN A 262 4.11 -10.83 -8.70
CA GLN A 262 3.47 -11.39 -7.50
C GLN A 262 3.06 -12.86 -7.68
N ALA A 263 2.62 -13.27 -8.87
CA ALA A 263 2.13 -14.61 -9.16
C ALA A 263 3.02 -15.76 -8.63
N PRO A 264 4.35 -15.79 -8.84
CA PRO A 264 5.21 -16.83 -8.26
C PRO A 264 5.21 -16.85 -6.73
N ILE A 265 5.12 -15.68 -6.09
CA ILE A 265 5.09 -15.55 -4.63
C ILE A 265 3.76 -16.12 -4.11
N VAL A 266 2.64 -15.73 -4.73
CA VAL A 266 1.32 -16.25 -4.39
C VAL A 266 1.26 -17.76 -4.56
N VAL A 267 1.77 -18.31 -5.67
CA VAL A 267 1.81 -19.76 -5.89
C VAL A 267 2.70 -20.47 -4.86
N THR A 268 3.77 -19.84 -4.40
CA THR A 268 4.69 -20.42 -3.41
C THR A 268 4.07 -20.49 -2.02
N TYR A 269 3.30 -19.48 -1.62
CA TYR A 269 2.74 -19.33 -0.27
C TYR A 269 1.22 -19.47 -0.21
N VAL A 270 0.61 -20.07 -1.22
CA VAL A 270 -0.85 -20.14 -1.38
C VAL A 270 -1.55 -20.78 -0.17
N ASP A 271 -0.96 -21.78 0.47
CA ASP A 271 -1.57 -22.44 1.62
C ASP A 271 -1.59 -21.51 2.84
N GLU A 272 -0.50 -20.78 3.09
CA GLU A 272 -0.44 -19.80 4.16
C GLU A 272 -1.31 -18.56 3.88
N LEU A 273 -1.39 -18.13 2.62
CA LEU A 273 -2.24 -17.03 2.18
C LEU A 273 -3.74 -17.39 2.29
N GLU A 274 -4.14 -18.63 1.95
CA GLU A 274 -5.51 -19.12 2.15
C GLU A 274 -5.86 -19.18 3.64
N ALA A 275 -4.94 -19.65 4.50
CA ALA A 275 -5.13 -19.65 5.95
C ALA A 275 -5.27 -18.22 6.50
N ARG A 276 -4.47 -17.29 6.01
CA ARG A 276 -4.56 -15.86 6.35
C ARG A 276 -5.93 -15.29 5.97
N ARG A 277 -6.38 -15.49 4.73
CA ARG A 277 -7.69 -15.00 4.27
C ARG A 277 -8.84 -15.56 5.11
N ALA A 278 -8.78 -16.85 5.46
CA ALA A 278 -9.77 -17.47 6.34
C ALA A 278 -9.81 -16.82 7.74
N ALA A 279 -8.66 -16.45 8.31
CA ALA A 279 -8.60 -15.74 9.59
C ALA A 279 -9.22 -14.33 9.52
N VAL A 280 -9.00 -13.60 8.41
CA VAL A 280 -9.65 -12.30 8.18
C VAL A 280 -11.16 -12.47 8.04
N ASP A 281 -11.63 -13.50 7.32
CA ASP A 281 -13.06 -13.77 7.13
C ASP A 281 -13.76 -14.11 8.47
N GLU A 282 -13.12 -14.91 9.33
CA GLU A 282 -13.63 -15.25 10.66
C GLU A 282 -13.69 -14.02 11.58
N ALA A 283 -12.65 -13.18 11.56
CA ALA A 283 -12.64 -11.92 12.29
C ALA A 283 -13.72 -10.95 11.79
N LEU A 284 -13.95 -10.90 10.48
CA LEU A 284 -14.99 -10.05 9.89
C LEU A 284 -16.41 -10.51 10.24
N GLU A 285 -16.66 -11.82 10.26
CA GLU A 285 -17.92 -12.39 10.73
C GLU A 285 -18.17 -12.03 12.21
N SER A 286 -17.16 -12.23 13.05
CA SER A 286 -17.21 -11.89 14.48
C SER A 286 -17.43 -10.39 14.71
N ALA A 287 -16.73 -9.55 13.96
CA ALA A 287 -16.87 -8.10 14.02
C ALA A 287 -18.30 -7.64 13.71
N ARG A 288 -18.90 -8.20 12.65
CA ARG A 288 -20.28 -7.89 12.28
C ARG A 288 -21.28 -8.31 13.37
N ALA A 289 -21.07 -9.46 14.01
CA ALA A 289 -21.91 -9.90 15.12
C ALA A 289 -21.83 -8.93 16.31
N ILE A 290 -20.62 -8.54 16.73
CA ILE A 290 -20.39 -7.58 17.82
C ILE A 290 -21.11 -6.25 17.56
N LEU A 291 -21.01 -5.71 16.34
CA LEU A 291 -21.66 -4.44 15.98
C LEU A 291 -23.19 -4.51 16.03
N VAL A 292 -23.78 -5.69 15.80
CA VAL A 292 -25.23 -5.93 15.92
C VAL A 292 -25.65 -6.11 17.38
N GLU A 293 -24.84 -6.79 18.18
CA GLU A 293 -25.13 -7.09 19.59
C GLU A 293 -25.06 -5.85 20.49
N HIS A 294 -24.20 -4.89 20.13
CA HIS A 294 -23.92 -3.69 20.93
C HIS A 294 -24.26 -2.38 20.22
N PRO A 295 -25.53 -2.12 19.84
CA PRO A 295 -25.92 -0.84 19.24
C PRO A 295 -25.85 0.34 20.23
N GLU A 296 -25.85 0.08 21.54
CA GLU A 296 -25.95 1.10 22.59
C GLU A 296 -24.73 2.03 22.72
N VAL A 297 -23.54 1.58 22.30
CA VAL A 297 -22.31 2.37 22.35
C VAL A 297 -21.96 3.03 21.01
N ARG A 298 -22.81 2.89 19.98
CA ARG A 298 -22.52 3.38 18.63
C ARG A 298 -23.19 4.73 18.35
N SER A 299 -22.52 5.59 17.58
CA SER A 299 -23.17 6.75 16.98
C SER A 299 -24.26 6.29 16.00
N GLN A 300 -25.34 7.07 15.87
CA GLN A 300 -26.28 6.87 14.78
C GLN A 300 -25.59 7.19 13.45
N PRO A 301 -25.84 6.41 12.38
CA PRO A 301 -25.33 6.71 11.05
C PRO A 301 -25.90 8.02 10.50
#